data_AF-A0A9K3HMV0-F1
#
_entry.id   AF-A0A9K3HMV0-F1
#
_cell.length_a   1.000
_cell.length_b   1.000
_cell.length_c   1.000
_cell.angle_alpha   90.00
_cell.angle_beta   90.00
_cell.angle_gamma   90.00
#
_symmetry.space_group_name_H-M   'P 1'
#
loop_
_entity.id
_entity.type
_entity.pdbx_description
1 polymer ?
#
loop_
_entity_poly.entity_id
_entity_poly.type
_entity_poly.pdbx_seq_one_letter_code
_entity_poly.pdbx_strand_id
1 'polypeptide(L)'
;MDTEFYNAFATTPASPSDIAKNMTMENETGTMQKPPKLMGIEDYHGWKKRFENWVQVNHLKAWESIETEYVRPQSAMRVDKIISEFTDQERESYKGEKMMINLLQQAVKEDIFVLLQHDDNAYSIWEALKKKFEGSTEMLQSKAALLKKEFELFTCMPGETTKTLIKRYCHLVRTMSQLKITKTPAEWVEKLADALPQKEWGTYLMILKNSGQFSRLSIAHFIEKLEAQDLE
;
A
#
# COMPACT_ATOMS: atom_id res chain seq x y z
N MET A 1 -20.59 36.15 42.98
CA MET A 1 -21.31 34.93 42.60
C MET A 1 -22.15 35.30 41.38
N ASP A 2 -21.85 35.00 40.12
CA ASP A 2 -21.01 33.94 39.56
C ASP A 2 -20.60 34.28 38.11
N THR A 3 -19.65 35.20 37.91
CA THR A 3 -18.99 35.39 36.61
C THR A 3 -17.84 34.38 36.40
N GLU A 4 -17.27 33.87 37.50
CA GLU A 4 -16.21 32.85 37.46
C GLU A 4 -16.76 31.45 37.13
N PHE A 5 -18.02 31.15 37.48
CA PHE A 5 -18.63 29.85 37.19
C PHE A 5 -18.97 29.69 35.69
N TYR A 6 -19.20 30.78 34.97
CA TYR A 6 -19.47 30.77 33.52
C TYR A 6 -18.20 30.62 32.67
N ASN A 7 -17.04 31.02 33.19
CA ASN A 7 -15.75 30.89 32.49
C ASN A 7 -15.11 29.50 32.64
N ALA A 8 -15.61 28.65 33.55
CA ALA A 8 -15.11 27.28 33.72
C ALA A 8 -15.49 26.33 32.58
N PHE A 9 -16.42 26.74 31.70
CA PHE A 9 -16.85 25.99 30.52
C PHE A 9 -16.52 26.67 29.19
N ALA A 10 -15.81 27.81 29.23
CA ALA A 10 -15.28 28.42 28.02
C ALA A 10 -14.13 27.54 27.52
N THR A 11 -14.37 26.79 26.45
CA THR A 11 -13.32 26.04 25.75
C THR A 11 -12.22 27.03 25.36
N THR A 12 -11.02 26.82 25.93
CA THR A 12 -9.84 27.60 25.55
C THR A 12 -9.65 27.47 24.04
N PRO A 13 -9.47 28.59 23.31
CA PRO A 13 -9.23 28.53 21.87
C PRO A 13 -8.00 27.65 21.60
N ALA A 14 -8.17 26.63 20.76
CA ALA A 14 -7.08 25.72 20.41
C ALA A 14 -5.91 26.51 19.81
N SER A 15 -4.67 26.17 20.21
CA SER A 15 -3.50 26.83 19.64
C SER A 15 -3.35 26.49 18.15
N PRO A 16 -2.69 27.33 17.34
CA PRO A 16 -2.42 27.01 15.93
C PRO A 16 -1.72 25.66 15.72
N SER A 17 -0.86 25.25 16.67
CA SER A 17 -0.22 23.93 16.66
C SER A 17 -1.19 22.79 16.94
N ASP A 18 -2.16 22.98 17.83
CA ASP A 18 -3.17 21.95 18.13
C ASP A 18 -4.17 21.82 16.97
N ILE A 19 -4.52 22.94 16.34
CA ILE A 19 -5.35 22.96 15.13
C ILE A 19 -4.63 22.20 14.00
N ALA A 20 -3.35 22.47 13.77
CA ALA A 20 -2.58 21.78 12.73
C ALA A 20 -2.46 20.27 12.99
N LYS A 21 -2.23 19.86 14.24
CA LYS A 21 -2.20 18.44 14.63
C LYS A 21 -3.56 17.77 14.42
N ASN A 22 -4.64 18.42 14.83
CA ASN A 22 -5.99 17.88 14.66
C ASN A 22 -6.35 17.75 13.18
N MET A 23 -6.07 18.76 12.36
CA MET A 23 -6.27 18.69 10.90
C MET A 23 -5.45 17.57 10.26
N THR A 24 -4.22 17.33 10.73
CA THR A 24 -3.36 16.25 10.23
C THR A 24 -3.96 14.89 10.58
N MET A 25 -4.39 14.70 11.83
CA MET A 25 -5.04 13.48 12.28
C MET A 25 -6.37 13.21 11.53
N GLU A 26 -7.19 14.24 11.35
CA GLU A 26 -8.44 14.15 10.56
C GLU A 26 -8.17 13.78 9.11
N ASN A 27 -7.10 14.32 8.49
CA ASN A 27 -6.70 13.93 7.14
C ASN A 27 -6.22 12.46 7.10
N GLU A 28 -5.52 11.98 8.13
CA GLU A 28 -5.03 10.60 8.16
C GLU A 28 -6.17 9.57 8.35
N THR A 29 -7.09 9.81 9.28
CA THR A 29 -8.14 8.85 9.67
C THR A 29 -9.49 9.07 9.01
N GLY A 30 -9.73 10.26 8.45
CA GLY A 30 -11.06 10.72 8.07
C GLY A 30 -11.88 11.16 9.29
N THR A 31 -13.07 11.69 9.03
CA THR A 31 -14.09 12.08 10.01
C THR A 31 -15.40 11.37 9.71
N MET A 32 -16.46 11.57 10.50
CA MET A 32 -17.79 11.02 10.16
C MET A 32 -18.37 11.59 8.86
N GLN A 33 -17.86 12.74 8.40
CA GLN A 33 -18.41 13.46 7.25
C GLN A 33 -17.48 13.43 6.03
N LYS A 34 -16.19 13.17 6.24
CA LYS A 34 -15.18 13.24 5.19
C LYS A 34 -14.26 12.01 5.23
N PRO A 35 -13.94 11.44 4.06
CA PRO A 35 -13.00 10.34 3.99
C PRO A 35 -11.58 10.78 4.37
N PRO A 36 -10.69 9.83 4.74
CA PRO A 36 -9.26 10.13 4.89
C PRO A 36 -8.69 10.65 3.58
N LYS A 37 -7.73 11.58 3.67
CA LYS A 37 -7.12 12.26 2.55
C LYS A 37 -5.74 11.68 2.22
N LEU A 38 -5.47 11.49 0.94
CA LEU A 38 -4.20 11.03 0.43
C LEU A 38 -3.19 12.18 0.47
N MET A 39 -2.30 12.15 1.46
CA MET A 39 -1.35 13.24 1.69
C MET A 39 -0.08 13.14 0.84
N GLY A 40 0.33 11.92 0.48
CA GLY A 40 1.56 11.65 -0.28
C GLY A 40 1.53 10.28 -0.98
N ILE A 41 2.44 10.10 -1.93
CA ILE A 41 2.52 8.87 -2.77
C ILE A 41 2.85 7.65 -1.90
N GLU A 42 3.73 7.85 -0.92
CA GLU A 42 4.20 6.86 0.03
C GLU A 42 3.10 6.30 0.94
N ASP A 43 2.04 7.07 1.22
CA ASP A 43 0.92 6.63 2.07
C ASP A 43 -0.18 5.95 1.25
N TYR A 44 -0.09 5.87 -0.08
CA TYR A 44 -1.20 5.36 -0.91
C TYR A 44 -1.75 4.02 -0.44
N HIS A 45 -0.90 3.05 -0.10
CA HIS A 45 -1.35 1.71 0.32
C HIS A 45 -2.06 1.74 1.68
N GLY A 46 -1.55 2.55 2.61
CA GLY A 46 -2.17 2.75 3.92
C GLY A 46 -3.48 3.50 3.79
N TRP A 47 -3.45 4.64 3.09
CA TRP A 47 -4.60 5.46 2.76
C TRP A 47 -5.70 4.65 2.07
N LYS A 48 -5.36 3.86 1.04
CA LYS A 48 -6.31 3.04 0.27
C LYS A 48 -7.12 2.18 1.21
N LYS A 49 -6.45 1.41 2.08
CA LYS A 49 -7.14 0.54 3.06
C LYS A 49 -8.04 1.33 4.02
N ARG A 50 -7.60 2.50 4.49
CA ARG A 50 -8.40 3.37 5.37
C ARG A 50 -9.62 3.93 4.64
N PHE A 51 -9.43 4.38 3.40
CA PHE A 51 -10.47 4.92 2.52
C PHE A 51 -11.52 3.87 2.19
N GLU A 52 -11.10 2.68 1.74
CA GLU A 52 -11.99 1.55 1.43
C GLU A 52 -12.89 1.21 2.63
N ASN A 53 -12.28 1.00 3.80
CA ASN A 53 -13.02 0.69 5.02
C ASN A 53 -14.00 1.82 5.39
N TRP A 54 -13.55 3.08 5.30
CA TRP A 54 -14.37 4.23 5.65
C TRP A 54 -15.59 4.36 4.73
N VAL A 55 -15.41 4.22 3.41
CA VAL A 55 -16.51 4.32 2.44
C VAL A 55 -17.47 3.15 2.59
N GLN A 56 -16.98 1.92 2.77
CA GLN A 56 -17.84 0.75 2.92
C GLN A 56 -18.72 0.83 4.18
N VAL A 57 -18.19 1.39 5.28
CA VAL A 57 -18.96 1.55 6.52
C VAL A 57 -20.01 2.66 6.41
N ASN A 58 -19.66 3.80 5.78
CA ASN A 58 -20.51 5.00 5.80
C ASN A 58 -21.38 5.16 4.54
N HIS A 59 -20.94 4.64 3.40
CA HIS A 59 -21.49 4.89 2.07
C HIS A 59 -21.42 3.64 1.17
N LEU A 60 -21.86 2.49 1.68
CA LEU A 60 -21.79 1.22 0.95
C LEU A 60 -22.41 1.29 -0.47
N LYS A 61 -23.52 2.00 -0.64
CA LYS A 61 -24.15 2.14 -1.95
C LYS A 61 -23.29 2.91 -2.97
N ALA A 62 -22.48 3.84 -2.50
CA ALA A 62 -21.52 4.57 -3.34
C ALA A 62 -20.33 3.67 -3.70
N TRP A 63 -19.91 2.79 -2.78
CA TRP A 63 -18.83 1.83 -3.03
C TRP A 63 -19.11 0.91 -4.23
N GLU A 64 -20.36 0.50 -4.42
CA GLU A 64 -20.76 -0.33 -5.58
C GLU A 64 -20.36 0.30 -6.93
N SER A 65 -20.33 1.64 -7.03
CA SER A 65 -20.00 2.39 -8.25
C SER A 65 -18.54 2.28 -8.70
N ILE A 66 -17.64 1.81 -7.84
CA ILE A 66 -16.26 1.49 -8.23
C ILE A 66 -15.99 -0.01 -8.37
N GLU A 67 -16.94 -0.85 -7.94
CA GLU A 67 -16.90 -2.29 -8.22
C GLU A 67 -17.51 -2.59 -9.59
N THR A 68 -18.60 -1.90 -9.92
CA THR A 68 -19.28 -1.98 -11.20
C THR A 68 -19.47 -0.59 -11.78
N GLU A 69 -18.97 -0.37 -13.00
CA GLU A 69 -19.12 0.90 -13.69
C GLU A 69 -20.60 1.30 -13.82
N TYR A 70 -20.93 2.52 -13.40
CA TYR A 70 -22.28 3.04 -13.53
C TYR A 70 -22.62 3.25 -15.00
N VAL A 71 -23.74 2.67 -15.42
CA VAL A 71 -24.32 2.91 -16.74
C VAL A 71 -25.60 3.71 -16.56
N ARG A 72 -25.69 4.83 -17.28
CA ARG A 72 -26.89 5.66 -17.24
C ARG A 72 -28.09 4.88 -17.80
N PRO A 73 -29.23 4.83 -17.07
CA PRO A 73 -30.41 4.14 -17.55
C PRO A 73 -30.94 4.71 -18.86
N GLN A 74 -31.37 3.82 -19.75
CA GLN A 74 -31.89 4.18 -21.07
C GLN A 74 -33.36 3.80 -21.24
N SER A 75 -34.08 4.55 -22.06
CA SER A 75 -35.43 4.22 -22.49
C SER A 75 -35.44 3.02 -23.45
N ALA A 76 -36.63 2.52 -23.80
CA ALA A 76 -36.77 1.47 -24.81
C ALA A 76 -36.16 1.84 -26.18
N MET A 77 -35.97 3.14 -26.45
CA MET A 77 -35.35 3.66 -27.67
C MET A 77 -33.83 3.84 -27.55
N ARG A 78 -33.19 3.33 -26.50
CA ARG A 78 -31.74 3.49 -26.20
C ARG A 78 -31.29 4.94 -26.07
N VAL A 79 -32.18 5.79 -25.58
CA VAL A 79 -31.88 7.18 -25.24
C VAL A 79 -31.74 7.28 -23.73
N ASP A 80 -30.68 7.92 -23.25
CA ASP A 80 -30.46 8.17 -21.83
C ASP A 80 -31.66 8.87 -21.21
N LYS A 81 -32.19 8.27 -20.14
CA LYS A 81 -33.30 8.84 -19.39
C LYS A 81 -32.87 10.14 -18.70
N ILE A 82 -33.80 11.08 -18.58
CA ILE A 82 -33.62 12.24 -17.70
C ILE A 82 -33.92 11.83 -16.24
N ILE A 83 -33.38 12.58 -15.28
CA ILE A 83 -33.49 12.23 -13.85
C ILE A 83 -34.94 12.10 -13.37
N SER A 84 -35.90 12.82 -13.95
CA SER A 84 -37.32 12.72 -13.59
C SER A 84 -37.97 11.42 -14.04
N GLU A 85 -37.39 10.70 -15.00
CA GLU A 85 -37.87 9.41 -15.53
C GLU A 85 -37.25 8.21 -14.80
N PHE A 86 -36.33 8.46 -13.88
CA PHE A 86 -35.68 7.41 -13.12
C PHE A 86 -36.67 6.76 -12.16
N THR A 87 -36.68 5.44 -12.14
CA THR A 87 -37.22 4.65 -11.02
C THR A 87 -36.42 4.95 -9.75
N ASP A 88 -36.96 4.58 -8.58
CA ASP A 88 -36.27 4.79 -7.31
C ASP A 88 -34.90 4.08 -7.27
N GLN A 89 -34.81 2.88 -7.83
CA GLN A 89 -33.55 2.13 -7.92
C GLN A 89 -32.52 2.79 -8.83
N GLU A 90 -32.96 3.33 -9.97
CA GLU A 90 -32.11 4.07 -10.91
C GLU A 90 -31.60 5.38 -10.29
N ARG A 91 -32.46 6.07 -9.53
CA ARG A 91 -32.11 7.27 -8.77
C ARG A 91 -31.08 6.98 -7.68
N GLU A 92 -31.25 5.88 -6.95
CA GLU A 92 -30.32 5.48 -5.91
C GLU A 92 -28.94 5.12 -6.49
N SER A 93 -28.92 4.43 -7.64
CA SER A 93 -27.67 4.10 -8.34
C SER A 93 -26.95 5.36 -8.86
N TYR A 94 -27.70 6.30 -9.44
CA TYR A 94 -27.15 7.60 -9.86
C TYR A 94 -26.62 8.42 -8.67
N LYS A 95 -27.32 8.39 -7.53
CA LYS A 95 -26.89 9.06 -6.31
C LYS A 95 -25.62 8.42 -5.75
N GLY A 96 -25.53 7.10 -5.75
CA GLY A 96 -24.33 6.35 -5.39
C GLY A 96 -23.12 6.76 -6.23
N GLU A 97 -23.29 6.81 -7.55
CA GLU A 97 -22.25 7.26 -8.49
C GLU A 97 -21.75 8.67 -8.17
N LYS A 98 -22.66 9.64 -8.03
CA LYS A 98 -22.29 11.02 -7.71
C LYS A 98 -21.67 11.18 -6.34
N MET A 99 -22.14 10.40 -5.36
CA MET A 99 -21.55 10.37 -4.03
C MET A 99 -20.11 9.82 -4.08
N MET A 100 -19.88 8.75 -4.83
CA MET A 100 -18.55 8.14 -4.92
C MET A 100 -17.54 9.05 -5.60
N ILE A 101 -17.92 9.70 -6.71
CA ILE A 101 -17.08 10.73 -7.36
C ILE A 101 -16.73 11.83 -6.35
N ASN A 102 -17.71 12.31 -5.60
CA ASN A 102 -17.49 13.37 -4.62
C ASN A 102 -16.54 12.92 -3.49
N LEU A 103 -16.68 11.69 -3.00
CA LEU A 103 -15.79 11.13 -1.98
C LEU A 103 -14.35 11.01 -2.48
N LEU A 104 -14.15 10.56 -3.74
CA LEU A 104 -12.82 10.49 -4.37
C LEU A 104 -12.18 11.87 -4.51
N GLN A 105 -12.95 12.87 -4.93
CA GLN A 105 -12.48 14.26 -5.04
C GLN A 105 -12.11 14.86 -3.67
N GLN A 106 -12.81 14.51 -2.60
CA GLN A 106 -12.46 14.96 -1.25
C GLN A 106 -11.20 14.28 -0.71
N ALA A 107 -11.06 12.98 -1.00
CA ALA A 107 -9.99 12.14 -0.48
C ALA A 107 -8.68 12.29 -1.24
N VAL A 108 -8.70 12.80 -2.47
CA VAL A 108 -7.49 12.99 -3.29
C VAL A 108 -7.17 14.48 -3.39
N LYS A 109 -5.88 14.83 -3.26
CA LYS A 109 -5.47 16.22 -3.47
C LYS A 109 -5.63 16.60 -4.95
N GLU A 110 -6.02 17.86 -5.18
CA GLU A 110 -6.26 18.39 -6.53
C GLU A 110 -5.07 18.18 -7.49
N ASP A 111 -3.84 18.40 -7.01
CA ASP A 111 -2.60 18.20 -7.75
C ASP A 111 -2.40 16.75 -8.23
N ILE A 112 -2.90 15.77 -7.49
CA ILE A 112 -2.91 14.36 -7.88
C ILE A 112 -4.05 14.08 -8.85
N PHE A 113 -5.24 14.63 -8.56
CA PHE A 113 -6.49 14.35 -9.25
C PHE A 113 -6.44 14.81 -10.72
N VAL A 114 -5.97 16.04 -10.99
CA VAL A 114 -5.86 16.59 -12.36
C VAL A 114 -4.89 15.83 -13.27
N LEU A 115 -4.02 14.98 -12.69
CA LEU A 115 -3.07 14.16 -13.41
C LEU A 115 -3.59 12.75 -13.69
N LEU A 116 -4.80 12.41 -13.26
CA LEU A 116 -5.42 11.11 -13.53
C LEU A 116 -6.05 11.12 -14.93
N GLN A 117 -5.90 10.01 -15.65
CA GLN A 117 -6.61 9.78 -16.91
C GLN A 117 -7.86 8.97 -16.60
N HIS A 118 -9.04 9.60 -16.65
CA HIS A 118 -10.33 8.99 -16.31
C HIS A 118 -11.47 9.54 -17.18
N ASP A 119 -12.62 8.87 -17.17
CA ASP A 119 -13.79 9.17 -18.00
C ASP A 119 -14.93 9.80 -17.18
N ASP A 120 -14.57 10.67 -16.23
CA ASP A 120 -15.47 11.38 -15.30
C ASP A 120 -16.49 10.52 -14.52
N ASN A 121 -16.27 9.21 -14.43
CA ASN A 121 -17.07 8.28 -13.62
C ASN A 121 -16.26 7.70 -12.45
N ALA A 122 -16.94 7.29 -11.38
CA ALA A 122 -16.31 6.82 -10.15
C ALA A 122 -15.33 5.67 -10.40
N TYR A 123 -15.77 4.68 -11.19
CA TYR A 123 -14.98 3.50 -11.54
C TYR A 123 -13.65 3.89 -12.20
N SER A 124 -13.70 4.69 -13.27
CA SER A 124 -12.52 5.14 -14.02
C SER A 124 -11.54 5.96 -13.16
N ILE A 125 -12.04 6.82 -12.26
CA ILE A 125 -11.21 7.58 -11.32
C ILE A 125 -10.48 6.61 -10.37
N TRP A 126 -11.18 5.63 -9.82
CA TRP A 126 -10.60 4.64 -8.92
C TRP A 126 -9.55 3.75 -9.61
N GLU A 127 -9.82 3.28 -10.83
CA GLU A 127 -8.85 2.54 -11.64
C GLU A 127 -7.62 3.39 -11.97
N ALA A 128 -7.80 4.67 -12.31
CA ALA A 128 -6.70 5.59 -12.59
C ALA A 128 -5.81 5.80 -11.35
N LEU A 129 -6.40 5.91 -10.15
CA LEU A 129 -5.65 5.96 -8.89
C LEU A 129 -4.83 4.69 -8.69
N LYS A 130 -5.46 3.51 -8.80
CA LYS A 130 -4.73 2.24 -8.68
C LYS A 130 -3.57 2.16 -9.67
N LYS A 131 -3.83 2.44 -10.94
CA LYS A 131 -2.79 2.44 -11.98
C LYS A 131 -1.65 3.42 -11.70
N LYS A 132 -1.95 4.61 -11.18
CA LYS A 132 -0.95 5.64 -10.88
C LYS A 132 -0.03 5.25 -9.72
N PHE A 133 -0.58 4.65 -8.66
CA PHE A 133 0.16 4.43 -7.41
C PHE A 133 0.64 2.98 -7.23
N GLU A 134 -0.08 2.01 -7.75
CA GLU A 134 0.34 0.60 -7.79
C GLU A 134 1.18 0.30 -9.03
N GLY A 135 1.17 1.21 -10.01
CA GLY A 135 1.73 0.99 -11.33
C GLY A 135 0.79 0.17 -12.21
N SER A 136 1.14 0.04 -13.49
CA SER A 136 0.45 -0.92 -14.35
C SER A 136 0.86 -2.35 -14.01
N THR A 137 0.01 -3.31 -14.31
CA THR A 137 0.31 -4.74 -14.18
C THR A 137 1.65 -5.09 -14.87
N GLU A 138 1.93 -4.50 -16.02
CA GLU A 138 3.17 -4.69 -16.78
C GLU A 138 4.39 -4.14 -16.03
N MET A 139 4.27 -2.98 -15.38
CA MET A 139 5.36 -2.39 -14.59
C MET A 139 5.67 -3.25 -13.36
N LEU A 140 4.64 -3.74 -12.66
CA LEU A 140 4.80 -4.64 -11.53
C LEU A 140 5.43 -5.97 -11.95
N GLN A 141 5.00 -6.54 -13.08
CA GLN A 141 5.59 -7.75 -13.65
C GLN A 141 7.05 -7.54 -14.05
N SER A 142 7.37 -6.41 -14.69
CA SER A 142 8.74 -6.05 -15.06
C SER A 142 9.64 -5.92 -13.82
N LYS A 143 9.17 -5.19 -12.79
CA LYS A 143 9.88 -5.07 -11.51
C LYS A 143 10.07 -6.43 -10.83
N ALA A 144 9.05 -7.29 -10.85
CA ALA A 144 9.15 -8.63 -10.29
C ALA A 144 10.15 -9.51 -11.06
N ALA A 145 10.19 -9.41 -12.39
CA ALA A 145 11.18 -10.10 -13.22
C ALA A 145 12.61 -9.63 -12.93
N LEU A 146 12.81 -8.31 -12.76
CA LEU A 146 14.11 -7.76 -12.37
C LEU A 146 14.57 -8.26 -11.00
N LEU A 147 13.70 -8.28 -10.00
CA LEU A 147 14.03 -8.79 -8.66
C LEU A 147 14.34 -10.29 -8.67
N LYS A 148 13.61 -11.09 -9.45
CA LYS A 148 13.93 -12.53 -9.62
C LYS A 148 15.33 -12.70 -10.22
N LYS A 149 15.67 -11.91 -11.24
CA LYS A 149 17.00 -11.93 -11.85
C LYS A 149 18.08 -11.45 -10.88
N GLU A 150 17.81 -10.39 -10.11
CA GLU A 150 18.72 -9.91 -9.07
C GLU A 150 18.98 -10.98 -8.00
N PHE A 151 17.93 -11.69 -7.58
CA PHE A 151 18.03 -12.83 -6.67
C PHE A 151 18.89 -13.96 -7.24
N GLU A 152 18.66 -14.37 -8.48
CA GLU A 152 19.47 -15.40 -9.15
C GLU A 152 20.94 -15.01 -9.24
N LEU A 153 21.22 -13.74 -9.56
CA LEU A 153 22.58 -13.21 -9.72
C LEU A 153 23.21 -12.72 -8.42
N PHE A 154 22.49 -12.77 -7.29
CA PHE A 154 22.98 -12.22 -6.02
C PHE A 154 24.27 -12.94 -5.60
N THR A 155 25.32 -12.15 -5.36
CA THR A 155 26.64 -12.62 -4.95
C THR A 155 27.35 -11.53 -4.15
N CYS A 156 28.42 -11.90 -3.45
CA CYS A 156 29.30 -10.95 -2.76
C CYS A 156 30.09 -10.11 -3.76
N MET A 157 30.20 -8.81 -3.47
CA MET A 157 30.99 -7.88 -4.27
C MET A 157 32.46 -7.84 -3.81
N PRO A 158 33.42 -7.48 -4.69
CA PRO A 158 34.82 -7.32 -4.28
C PRO A 158 34.97 -6.32 -3.13
N GLY A 159 35.59 -6.74 -2.03
CA GLY A 159 35.82 -5.91 -0.84
C GLY A 159 34.59 -5.67 0.02
N GLU A 160 33.47 -6.33 -0.27
CA GLU A 160 32.26 -6.27 0.56
C GLU A 160 32.42 -7.10 1.84
N THR A 161 31.99 -6.54 2.97
CA THR A 161 31.97 -7.24 4.26
C THR A 161 30.75 -8.14 4.40
N THR A 162 30.84 -9.23 5.15
CA THR A 162 29.72 -10.15 5.46
C THR A 162 28.47 -9.39 5.92
N LYS A 163 28.64 -8.43 6.84
CA LYS A 163 27.55 -7.58 7.35
C LYS A 163 26.88 -6.76 6.25
N THR A 164 27.63 -6.24 5.28
CA THR A 164 27.07 -5.44 4.19
C THR A 164 26.33 -6.33 3.19
N LEU A 165 26.89 -7.50 2.89
CA LEU A 165 26.24 -8.53 2.08
C LEU A 165 24.88 -8.94 2.66
N ILE A 166 24.84 -9.27 3.97
CA ILE A 166 23.62 -9.64 4.69
C ILE A 166 22.59 -8.51 4.63
N LYS A 167 23.00 -7.26 4.85
CA LYS A 167 22.10 -6.09 4.76
C LYS A 167 21.47 -5.96 3.37
N ARG A 168 22.25 -6.10 2.29
CA ARG A 168 21.72 -6.08 0.92
C ARG A 168 20.77 -7.25 0.68
N TYR A 169 21.10 -8.43 1.18
CA TYR A 169 20.24 -9.60 1.04
C TYR A 169 18.90 -9.43 1.75
N CYS A 170 18.90 -8.93 2.99
CA CYS A 170 17.68 -8.61 3.74
C CYS A 170 16.82 -7.57 3.01
N HIS A 171 17.44 -6.56 2.40
CA HIS A 171 16.74 -5.59 1.57
C HIS A 171 16.08 -6.25 0.35
N LEU A 172 16.80 -7.14 -0.35
CA LEU A 172 16.26 -7.88 -1.49
C LEU A 172 15.07 -8.78 -1.08
N VAL A 173 15.22 -9.57 0.00
CA VAL A 173 14.15 -10.42 0.55
C VAL A 173 12.90 -9.59 0.87
N ARG A 174 13.07 -8.45 1.53
CA ARG A 174 11.97 -7.53 1.86
C ARG A 174 11.26 -7.02 0.61
N THR A 175 12.02 -6.56 -0.39
CA THR A 175 11.47 -6.00 -1.63
C THR A 175 10.75 -7.06 -2.46
N MET A 176 11.27 -8.29 -2.50
CA MET A 176 10.59 -9.44 -3.12
C MET A 176 9.29 -9.80 -2.41
N SER A 177 9.28 -9.78 -1.08
CA SER A 177 8.09 -10.04 -0.26
C SER A 177 6.98 -9.00 -0.51
N GLN A 178 7.33 -7.72 -0.67
CA GLN A 178 6.37 -6.66 -1.00
C GLN A 178 5.65 -6.89 -2.33
N LEU A 179 6.31 -7.52 -3.32
CA LEU A 179 5.70 -7.91 -4.59
C LEU A 179 5.12 -9.33 -4.59
N LYS A 180 4.94 -9.92 -3.40
CA LYS A 180 4.40 -11.29 -3.21
C LYS A 180 5.19 -12.35 -3.98
N ILE A 181 6.49 -12.14 -4.21
CA ILE A 181 7.37 -13.13 -4.80
C ILE A 181 7.74 -14.12 -3.70
N THR A 182 7.21 -15.33 -3.79
CA THR A 182 7.41 -16.38 -2.78
C THR A 182 8.57 -17.28 -3.16
N LYS A 183 9.29 -17.74 -2.13
CA LYS A 183 10.38 -18.70 -2.16
C LYS A 183 10.34 -19.52 -0.88
N THR A 184 10.80 -20.75 -0.95
CA THR A 184 10.90 -21.65 0.21
C THR A 184 11.99 -21.16 1.17
N PRO A 185 11.90 -21.49 2.47
CA PRO A 185 12.99 -21.19 3.41
C PRO A 185 14.36 -21.71 2.94
N ALA A 186 14.38 -22.90 2.33
CA ALA A 186 15.59 -23.50 1.77
C ALA A 186 16.19 -22.64 0.64
N GLU A 187 15.38 -22.18 -0.32
CA GLU A 187 15.84 -21.30 -1.41
C GLU A 187 16.48 -20.02 -0.88
N TRP A 188 15.92 -19.42 0.18
CA TRP A 188 16.51 -18.22 0.80
C TRP A 188 17.86 -18.51 1.47
N VAL A 189 17.98 -19.64 2.16
CA VAL A 189 19.21 -20.02 2.85
C VAL A 189 20.30 -20.40 1.84
N GLU A 190 19.97 -21.22 0.86
CA GLU A 190 20.91 -21.65 -0.19
C GLU A 190 21.44 -20.45 -0.97
N LYS A 191 20.56 -19.52 -1.37
CA LYS A 191 21.01 -18.37 -2.16
C LYS A 191 21.96 -17.45 -1.40
N LEU A 192 21.74 -17.24 -0.10
CA LEU A 192 22.70 -16.48 0.73
C LEU A 192 23.99 -17.28 0.95
N ALA A 193 23.91 -18.59 1.19
CA ALA A 193 25.07 -19.45 1.36
C ALA A 193 25.98 -19.44 0.11
N ASP A 194 25.38 -19.51 -1.08
CA ASP A 194 26.11 -19.49 -2.35
C ASP A 194 26.69 -18.11 -2.69
N ALA A 195 26.12 -17.04 -2.12
CA ALA A 195 26.61 -15.67 -2.29
C ALA A 195 27.84 -15.35 -1.43
N LEU A 196 28.11 -16.11 -0.37
CA LEU A 196 29.22 -15.84 0.55
C LEU A 196 30.59 -16.11 -0.10
N PRO A 197 31.63 -15.32 0.25
CA PRO A 197 33.00 -15.55 -0.22
C PRO A 197 33.51 -16.94 0.18
N GLN A 198 33.79 -17.79 -0.82
CA GLN A 198 34.23 -19.18 -0.58
C GLN A 198 35.53 -19.28 0.21
N LYS A 199 36.43 -18.30 0.06
CA LYS A 199 37.72 -18.27 0.77
C LYS A 199 37.54 -18.16 2.29
N GLU A 200 36.53 -17.44 2.73
CA GLU A 200 36.28 -17.15 4.16
C GLU A 200 35.27 -18.14 4.75
N TRP A 201 34.21 -18.45 3.99
CA TRP A 201 33.04 -19.19 4.50
C TRP A 201 32.98 -20.66 4.09
N GLY A 202 33.80 -21.10 3.12
CA GLY A 202 33.67 -22.42 2.49
C GLY A 202 33.69 -23.60 3.47
N THR A 203 34.64 -23.62 4.40
CA THR A 203 34.76 -24.69 5.41
C THR A 203 33.57 -24.70 6.36
N TYR A 204 33.16 -23.54 6.86
CA TYR A 204 32.02 -23.40 7.77
C TYR A 204 30.72 -23.90 7.10
N LEU A 205 30.46 -23.46 5.87
CA LEU A 205 29.27 -23.86 5.11
C LEU A 205 29.27 -25.36 4.81
N MET A 206 30.44 -25.96 4.52
CA MET A 206 30.55 -27.41 4.31
C MET A 206 30.16 -28.19 5.57
N ILE A 207 30.68 -27.80 6.73
CA ILE A 207 30.35 -28.43 8.03
C ILE A 207 28.85 -28.27 8.32
N LEU A 208 28.32 -27.06 8.13
CA LEU A 208 26.91 -26.77 8.39
C LEU A 208 25.99 -27.57 7.48
N LYS A 209 26.28 -27.67 6.17
CA LYS A 209 25.52 -28.48 5.21
C LYS A 209 25.53 -29.97 5.58
N ASN A 210 26.65 -30.49 6.09
CA ASN A 210 26.78 -31.90 6.51
C ASN A 210 26.12 -32.20 7.87
N SER A 211 25.80 -31.18 8.68
CA SER A 211 25.18 -31.36 10.00
C SER A 211 23.73 -31.85 9.98
N GLY A 212 23.09 -31.90 8.80
CA GLY A 212 21.67 -32.24 8.63
C GLY A 212 20.69 -31.16 9.11
N GLN A 213 21.16 -30.09 9.76
CA GLN A 213 20.34 -28.98 10.22
C GLN A 213 20.10 -27.92 9.14
N PHE A 214 20.98 -27.83 8.14
CA PHE A 214 20.97 -26.79 7.11
C PHE A 214 19.64 -26.69 6.35
N SER A 215 19.05 -27.83 5.97
CA SER A 215 17.77 -27.88 5.23
C SER A 215 16.55 -27.43 6.04
N ARG A 216 16.70 -27.28 7.36
CA ARG A 216 15.63 -26.83 8.28
C ARG A 216 15.80 -25.39 8.74
N LEU A 217 16.87 -24.71 8.30
CA LEU A 217 17.13 -23.34 8.70
C LEU A 217 16.11 -22.39 8.06
N SER A 218 15.70 -21.39 8.84
CA SER A 218 15.13 -20.17 8.29
C SER A 218 16.26 -19.19 7.97
N ILE A 219 15.98 -18.23 7.09
CA ILE A 219 16.96 -17.20 6.74
C ILE A 219 17.44 -16.40 7.97
N ALA A 220 16.55 -16.15 8.94
CA ALA A 220 16.91 -15.44 10.18
C ALA A 220 17.93 -16.22 11.01
N HIS A 221 17.67 -17.50 11.29
CA HIS A 221 18.60 -18.35 12.04
C HIS A 221 19.93 -18.56 11.29
N PHE A 222 19.90 -18.60 9.96
CA PHE A 222 21.12 -18.69 9.18
C PHE A 222 21.96 -17.41 9.30
N ILE A 223 21.33 -16.23 9.25
CA ILE A 223 22.02 -14.94 9.48
C ILE A 223 22.63 -14.88 10.88
N GLU A 224 21.90 -15.27 11.93
CA GLU A 224 22.43 -15.31 13.31
C GLU A 224 23.68 -16.19 13.42
N LYS A 225 23.67 -17.34 12.73
CA LYS A 225 24.82 -18.27 12.65
C LYS A 225 26.02 -17.65 11.95
N LEU A 226 25.80 -16.91 10.86
CA LEU A 226 26.86 -16.18 10.15
C LEU A 226 27.43 -15.06 11.04
N GLU A 227 26.57 -14.25 11.67
CA GLU A 227 27.01 -13.16 12.53
C GLU A 227 27.80 -13.66 13.75
N ALA A 228 27.42 -14.81 14.32
CA ALA A 228 28.18 -15.43 15.41
C ALA A 228 29.58 -15.88 14.96
N GLN A 229 29.70 -16.47 13.77
CA GLN A 229 30.97 -16.96 13.23
C GLN A 229 31.90 -15.81 12.78
N ASP A 230 31.35 -14.69 12.30
CA ASP A 230 32.11 -13.50 11.86
C ASP A 230 32.76 -12.75 13.05
N LEU A 231 32.31 -13.04 14.28
CA LEU A 231 32.84 -12.46 15.52
C LEU A 231 33.94 -13.32 16.18
N GLU A 232 34.14 -14.56 15.74
CA GLU A 232 35.18 -15.48 16.21
C GLU A 232 36.51 -15.28 15.47
#